data_AF-A0A223RXS9-F1
#
_entry.id   AF-A0A223RXS9-F1
#
_cell.length_a   1.000
_cell.length_b   1.000
_cell.length_c   1.000
_cell.angle_alpha   90.00
_cell.angle_beta   90.00
_cell.angle_gamma   90.00
#
_symmetry.space_group_name_H-M   'P 1'
#
loop_
_entity.id
_entity.type
_entity.pdbx_description
1 polymer ?
#
loop_
_entity_poly.entity_id
_entity_poly.type
_entity_poly.pdbx_seq_one_letter_code
_entity_poly.pdbx_strand_id
1 'polypeptide(L)'
;MLEVPLLGWGWSGPVVWWNPVGGFRHAFSREVRPRPQQQRDTLCGQRVTLIDPSEVDWLVPTCDICMSTAIEHGREQEQREQETSRKLRERFGRDRFGRDGGSL
;
A
#
# COMPACT_ATOMS: atom_id res chain seq x y z
N MET A 1 18.56 4.35 -29.90
CA MET A 1 18.29 4.81 -28.53
C MET A 1 17.14 3.94 -28.04
N LEU A 2 17.44 2.90 -27.27
CA LEU A 2 16.45 1.92 -26.82
C LEU A 2 15.73 2.51 -25.60
N GLU A 3 14.43 2.78 -25.73
CA GLU A 3 13.56 3.16 -24.62
C GLU A 3 13.36 1.93 -23.74
N VAL A 4 13.97 1.94 -22.55
CA VAL A 4 13.76 0.92 -21.53
C VAL A 4 12.44 1.25 -20.83
N PRO A 5 11.42 0.38 -20.88
CA PRO A 5 10.20 0.58 -20.09
C PRO A 5 10.60 0.55 -18.62
N LEU A 6 10.28 1.61 -17.87
CA LEU A 6 10.40 1.66 -16.40
C LEU A 6 9.33 0.77 -15.74
N LEU A 7 9.14 -0.46 -16.20
CA LEU A 7 8.47 -1.53 -15.47
C LEU A 7 9.51 -2.17 -14.53
N GLY A 8 10.03 -1.38 -13.60
CA GLY A 8 11.11 -1.78 -12.71
C GLY A 8 10.93 -1.09 -11.37
N TRP A 9 10.58 -1.88 -10.35
CA TRP A 9 10.25 -1.53 -8.96
C TRP A 9 8.77 -1.21 -8.70
N GLY A 10 8.01 -2.30 -8.56
CA GLY A 10 6.57 -2.31 -8.29
C GLY A 10 6.24 -1.84 -6.88
N TRP A 11 6.16 -0.52 -6.70
CA TRP A 11 5.48 0.04 -5.54
C TRP A 11 3.97 0.02 -5.80
N SER A 12 3.25 -0.85 -5.08
CA SER A 12 1.79 -1.00 -5.14
C SER A 12 1.00 0.19 -4.55
N GLY A 13 1.68 1.29 -4.20
CA GLY A 13 1.11 2.42 -3.49
C GLY A 13 1.10 2.24 -1.96
N PRO A 14 0.60 3.23 -1.22
CA PRO A 14 0.55 3.15 0.23
C PRO A 14 -0.59 2.25 0.71
N VAL A 15 -0.37 1.63 1.87
CA VAL A 15 -1.37 0.81 2.54
C VAL A 15 -2.48 1.67 3.16
N VAL A 16 -2.10 2.85 3.64
CA VAL A 16 -2.96 3.91 4.20
C VAL A 16 -2.30 5.25 3.96
N TRP A 17 -3.08 6.34 4.00
CA TRP A 17 -2.53 7.69 4.07
C TRP A 17 -2.58 8.21 5.50
N TRP A 18 -1.56 8.96 5.92
CA TRP A 18 -1.51 9.60 7.24
C TRP A 18 -1.79 11.10 7.13
N ASN A 19 -2.46 11.67 8.13
CA ASN A 19 -2.55 13.13 8.31
C ASN A 19 -2.74 13.44 9.81
N PRO A 20 -2.00 14.41 10.39
CA PRO A 20 -2.20 14.82 11.78
C PRO A 20 -3.45 15.69 11.90
N VAL A 21 -4.33 15.33 12.83
CA VAL A 21 -5.55 16.09 13.12
C VAL A 21 -5.98 15.82 14.56
N GLY A 22 -6.45 16.85 15.26
CA GLY A 22 -6.93 16.67 16.64
C GLY A 22 -5.87 16.18 17.63
N GLY A 23 -4.59 16.49 17.40
CA GLY A 23 -3.48 16.09 18.29
C GLY A 23 -2.97 14.66 18.12
N PHE A 24 -3.42 13.95 17.08
CA PHE A 24 -2.94 12.61 16.72
C PHE A 24 -2.73 12.48 15.21
N ARG A 25 -1.85 11.56 14.79
CA ARG A 25 -1.78 11.11 13.40
C ARG A 25 -2.85 10.05 13.17
N HIS A 26 -3.77 10.33 12.26
CA HIS A 26 -4.83 9.41 11.85
C HIS A 26 -4.54 8.82 10.47
N ALA A 27 -4.99 7.58 10.28
CA ALA A 27 -4.95 6.89 9.01
C ALA A 27 -6.24 7.13 8.22
N PHE A 28 -6.11 7.18 6.91
CA PHE A 28 -7.17 7.32 5.92
C PHE A 28 -7.04 6.22 4.87
N SER A 29 -8.15 5.92 4.21
CA SER A 29 -8.22 4.91 3.15
C SER A 29 -7.20 5.19 2.03
N ARG A 30 -6.61 4.13 1.46
CA ARG A 30 -5.53 4.24 0.47
C ARG A 30 -5.98 4.74 -0.90
N GLU A 31 -7.25 4.57 -1.23
CA GLU A 31 -7.82 4.78 -2.57
C GLU A 31 -7.71 6.24 -3.02
N VAL A 32 -7.78 7.17 -2.07
CA VAL A 32 -7.75 8.61 -2.34
C VAL A 32 -6.70 9.25 -1.46
N ARG A 33 -5.79 10.01 -2.06
CA ARG A 33 -4.80 10.79 -1.32
C ARG A 33 -5.50 11.94 -0.56
N PRO A 34 -5.27 12.11 0.75
CA PRO A 34 -5.72 13.26 1.52
C PRO A 34 -5.28 14.58 0.89
N ARG A 35 -6.21 15.55 0.82
CA ARG A 35 -5.93 16.94 0.45
C ARG A 35 -6.40 17.89 1.54
N PRO A 36 -5.73 19.02 1.75
CA PRO A 36 -6.19 20.04 2.69
C PRO A 36 -7.64 20.48 2.43
N GLN A 37 -8.35 20.86 3.49
CA GLN A 37 -9.74 21.31 3.54
C GLN A 37 -10.81 20.28 3.12
N GLN A 38 -10.42 19.05 2.76
CA GLN A 38 -11.36 17.98 2.48
C GLN A 38 -11.91 17.38 3.78
N GLN A 39 -13.22 17.11 3.84
CA GLN A 39 -13.78 16.26 4.90
C GLN A 39 -13.56 14.79 4.58
N ARG A 40 -13.01 14.04 5.52
CA ARG A 40 -12.75 12.60 5.38
C ARG A 40 -13.04 11.85 6.67
N ASP A 41 -13.35 10.57 6.48
CA ASP A 41 -13.47 9.62 7.57
C ASP A 41 -12.10 8.95 7.78
N THR A 42 -11.64 8.95 9.02
CA THR A 42 -10.45 8.24 9.48
C THR A 42 -10.77 6.75 9.66
N LEU A 43 -9.74 5.90 9.67
CA LEU A 43 -9.93 4.46 9.91
C LEU A 43 -10.44 4.14 11.33
N CYS A 44 -10.24 5.06 12.30
CA CYS A 44 -10.82 4.93 13.64
C CYS A 44 -12.26 5.47 13.74
N GLY A 45 -12.90 5.82 12.61
CA GLY A 45 -14.32 6.19 12.56
C GLY A 45 -14.62 7.67 12.84
N GLN A 46 -13.61 8.52 13.00
CA GLN A 46 -13.81 9.96 13.18
C GLN A 46 -13.94 10.66 11.81
N ARG A 47 -14.93 11.55 11.69
CA ARG A 47 -15.05 12.48 10.56
C ARG A 47 -14.32 13.78 10.87
N VAL A 48 -13.36 14.13 10.03
CA VAL A 48 -12.45 15.27 10.24
C VAL A 48 -12.29 16.11 8.99
N THR A 49 -11.99 17.40 9.17
CA THR A 49 -11.53 18.28 8.08
C THR A 49 -10.01 18.24 8.04
N LEU A 50 -9.45 17.87 6.90
CA LEU A 50 -8.00 17.79 6.73
C LEU A 50 -7.35 19.17 6.76
N ILE A 51 -6.20 19.25 7.42
CA ILE A 51 -5.35 20.44 7.44
C ILE A 51 -4.22 20.31 6.43
N ASP A 52 -3.53 21.42 6.17
CA ASP A 52 -2.21 21.40 5.55
C ASP A 52 -1.16 21.37 6.66
N PRO A 53 -0.61 20.18 7.01
CA PRO A 53 0.20 20.03 8.20
C PRO A 53 1.61 20.57 8.00
N SER A 54 2.07 21.37 8.96
CA SER A 54 3.48 21.74 9.07
C SER A 54 4.34 20.56 9.55
N GLU A 55 5.67 20.70 9.49
CA GLU A 55 6.60 19.68 10.00
C GLU A 55 6.38 19.36 11.49
N VAL A 56 5.99 20.36 12.29
CA VAL A 56 5.76 20.20 13.74
C VAL A 56 4.48 19.42 14.01
N ASP A 57 3.44 19.58 13.18
CA ASP A 57 2.16 18.86 13.33
C ASP A 57 2.35 17.35 13.19
N TRP A 58 3.38 16.89 12.49
CA TRP A 58 3.70 15.48 12.35
C TRP A 58 4.34 14.86 13.59
N LEU A 59 4.77 15.65 14.57
CA LEU A 59 5.44 15.14 15.78
C LEU A 59 4.47 14.59 16.83
N VAL A 60 3.16 14.71 16.58
CA VAL A 60 2.12 14.17 17.46
C VAL A 60 2.11 12.62 17.45
N PRO A 61 1.63 11.97 18.53
CA PRO A 61 1.49 10.52 18.58
C PRO A 61 0.57 9.99 17.47
N THR A 62 0.75 8.72 17.09
CA THR A 62 -0.17 8.04 16.17
C THR A 62 -1.37 7.50 16.94
N CYS A 63 -2.57 7.61 16.37
CA CYS A 63 -3.76 6.97 16.94
C CYS A 63 -3.59 5.43 16.90
N ASP A 64 -3.70 4.77 18.06
CA ASP A 64 -3.45 3.31 18.20
C ASP A 64 -4.39 2.46 17.36
N ILE A 65 -5.67 2.86 17.24
CA ILE A 65 -6.65 2.18 16.40
C ILE A 65 -6.22 2.28 14.93
N CYS A 66 -5.89 3.48 14.46
CA CYS A 66 -5.41 3.67 13.09
C CYS A 66 -4.12 2.91 12.80
N MET A 67 -3.18 2.85 13.76
CA MET A 67 -1.95 2.07 13.64
C MET A 67 -2.26 0.58 13.48
N SER A 68 -3.13 0.03 14.32
CA SER A 68 -3.51 -1.39 14.29
C SER A 68 -4.15 -1.76 12.96
N THR A 69 -5.12 -0.96 12.48
CA THR A 69 -5.76 -1.17 11.17
C THR A 69 -4.77 -1.05 10.01
N ALA A 70 -3.82 -0.12 10.07
CA ALA A 70 -2.80 0.02 9.03
C ALA A 70 -1.88 -1.22 8.95
N ILE A 71 -1.52 -1.81 10.09
CA ILE A 71 -0.75 -3.06 10.16
C ILE A 71 -1.54 -4.22 9.55
N GLU A 72 -2.84 -4.33 9.87
CA GLU A 72 -3.72 -5.36 9.32
C GLU A 72 -3.83 -5.25 7.80
N HIS A 73 -4.09 -4.06 7.26
CA HIS A 73 -4.11 -3.83 5.82
C HIS A 73 -2.77 -4.16 5.15
N GLY A 74 -1.65 -3.92 5.85
CA GLY A 74 -0.30 -4.25 5.34
C GLY A 74 -0.12 -5.75 5.18
N ARG A 75 -0.55 -6.53 6.18
CA ARG A 75 -0.53 -8.00 6.13
C ARG A 75 -1.44 -8.54 5.03
N GLU A 76 -2.63 -7.98 4.86
CA GLU A 76 -3.54 -8.38 3.78
C GLU A 76 -2.95 -8.10 2.40
N GLN A 77 -2.30 -6.95 2.22
CA GLN A 77 -1.66 -6.59 0.96
C GLN A 77 -0.52 -7.56 0.64
N GLU A 78 0.35 -7.85 1.61
CA GLU A 78 1.43 -8.80 1.44
C GLU A 78 0.90 -10.20 1.05
N GLN A 79 -0.14 -10.68 1.73
CA GLN A 79 -0.77 -11.96 1.40
C GLN A 79 -1.29 -11.99 -0.04
N ARG A 80 -1.97 -10.93 -0.49
CA ARG A 80 -2.46 -10.82 -1.88
C ARG A 80 -1.31 -10.82 -2.90
N GLU A 81 -0.21 -10.14 -2.59
CA GLU A 81 0.98 -10.11 -3.44
C GLU A 81 1.66 -11.49 -3.52
N GLN A 82 1.74 -12.21 -2.40
CA GLN A 82 2.24 -13.60 -2.34
C GLN A 82 1.35 -14.55 -3.13
N GLU A 83 0.03 -14.47 -2.97
CA GLU A 83 -0.92 -15.29 -3.72
C GLU A 83 -0.86 -15.02 -5.23
N THR A 84 -0.76 -13.75 -5.62
CA THR A 84 -0.62 -13.35 -7.03
C THR A 84 0.68 -13.91 -7.60
N SER A 85 1.78 -13.79 -6.86
CA SER A 85 3.08 -14.34 -7.24
C SER A 85 3.05 -15.86 -7.36
N ARG A 86 2.38 -16.56 -6.45
CA ARG A 86 2.17 -18.01 -6.50
C ARG A 86 1.38 -18.41 -7.75
N LYS A 87 0.24 -17.76 -8.00
CA LYS A 87 -0.60 -18.01 -9.19
C LYS A 87 0.16 -17.77 -10.49
N LEU A 88 0.98 -16.72 -10.55
CA LEU A 88 1.84 -16.44 -11.72
C LEU A 88 2.89 -17.54 -11.92
N ARG A 89 3.55 -18.01 -10.85
CA ARG A 89 4.49 -19.13 -10.92
C ARG A 89 3.83 -20.42 -11.38
N GLU A 90 2.64 -20.75 -10.89
CA GLU A 90 1.90 -21.95 -11.31
C GLU A 90 1.49 -21.87 -12.78
N ARG A 91 1.04 -20.69 -13.24
CA ARG A 91 0.56 -20.48 -14.61
C ARG A 91 1.69 -20.48 -15.64
N PHE A 92 2.83 -19.86 -15.33
CA PHE A 92 3.94 -19.66 -16.28
C PHE A 92 5.18 -20.52 -15.99
N GLY A 93 5.22 -21.25 -14.88
CA GLY A 93 6.35 -22.10 -14.49
C GLY A 93 6.37 -23.49 -15.14
N ARG A 94 5.30 -23.90 -15.83
CA ARG A 94 5.25 -25.19 -16.56
C ARG A 94 5.91 -25.15 -17.95
N ASP A 95 6.13 -23.97 -18.53
CA ASP A 95 6.59 -23.85 -19.93
C ASP A 95 8.13 -23.89 -20.09
N ARG A 96 8.91 -24.11 -19.02
CA ARG A 96 10.38 -24.06 -19.08
C ARG A 96 11.13 -25.38 -18.85
N PHE A 97 10.41 -26.51 -18.68
CA PHE A 97 11.03 -27.83 -18.48
C PHE A 97 10.50 -28.90 -19.44
N GLY A 98 10.48 -28.59 -20.74
CA GLY A 98 9.98 -29.51 -21.75
C GLY A 98 10.71 -29.41 -23.07
N ARG A 99 12.06 -29.43 -23.10
CA ARG A 99 12.82 -29.78 -24.32
C ARG A 99 14.30 -30.14 -24.13
N ASP A 100 14.68 -30.82 -23.07
CA ASP A 100 15.95 -31.56 -23.03
C ASP A 100 15.65 -33.03 -22.75
N GLY A 101 15.30 -33.75 -23.82
CA GLY A 101 14.91 -35.15 -23.77
C GLY A 101 14.97 -35.76 -25.16
N GLY A 102 16.19 -36.00 -25.64
CA GLY A 102 16.45 -36.66 -26.92
C GLY A 102 17.89 -37.17 -26.97
N SER A 103 18.15 -38.28 -26.29
CA SER A 103 19.24 -39.19 -26.67
C SER A 103 18.98 -39.71 -28.07
N LEU A 104 19.97 -39.60 -28.95
CA LEU A 104 20.67 -40.71 -29.65
C LEU A 104 21.80 -40.13 -30.50
#